data_AF-A0A367M1B0-F1
#
_entry.id   AF-A0A367M1B0-F1
#
_cell.length_a   1.000
_cell.length_b   1.000
_cell.length_c   1.000
_cell.angle_alpha   90.00
_cell.angle_beta   90.00
_cell.angle_gamma   90.00
#
_symmetry.space_group_name_H-M   'P 1'
#
loop_
_entity.id
_entity.type
_entity.pdbx_description
1 polymer ?
#
loop_
_entity_poly.entity_id
_entity_poly.type
_entity_poly.pdbx_seq_one_letter_code
_entity_poly.pdbx_strand_id
1 'polypeptide(L)' 'RLAAHAAPAPFYKWQSKLDGQVACMQTSPGDGWVRLDGPYRDLRCREPLR' A
#
# COMPACT_ATOMS: atom_id res chain seq x y z
N ARG A 1 19.14 -13.62 21.82
CA ARG A 1 17.90 -12.95 21.33
C ARG A 1 18.18 -12.50 19.89
N LEU A 2 17.60 -13.15 18.86
CA LEU A 2 17.76 -12.67 17.48
C LEU A 2 16.80 -11.50 17.27
N ALA A 3 17.32 -10.33 16.90
CA ALA A 3 16.50 -9.21 16.47
C ALA A 3 16.09 -9.44 15.00
N ALA A 4 14.81 -9.74 14.77
CA ALA A 4 14.25 -9.76 13.43
C ALA A 4 14.09 -8.32 12.94
N HIS A 5 14.99 -7.89 12.07
CA HIS A 5 14.86 -6.60 11.38
C HIS A 5 13.92 -6.81 10.21
N ALA A 6 12.61 -6.61 10.42
CA ALA A 6 11.65 -6.58 9.32
C ALA A 6 11.93 -5.33 8.48
N ALA A 7 12.06 -5.49 7.17
CA ALA A 7 12.05 -4.35 6.27
C ALA A 7 10.72 -3.58 6.44
N PRO A 8 10.71 -2.24 6.24
CA PRO A 8 9.47 -1.49 6.24
C PRO A 8 8.47 -2.10 5.24
N ALA A 9 7.20 -2.23 5.65
CA ALA A 9 6.21 -2.81 4.77
C ALA A 9 5.94 -1.87 3.55
N PRO A 10 5.80 -2.43 2.34
CA PRO A 10 5.51 -1.65 1.13
C PRO A 10 4.14 -0.96 1.21
N PHE A 11 4.00 0.12 0.46
CA PHE A 11 2.73 0.79 0.21
C PHE A 11 2.13 0.39 -1.13
N TYR A 12 0.80 0.44 -1.24
CA TYR A 12 0.05 0.15 -2.46
C TYR A 12 -1.02 1.20 -2.70
N LYS A 13 -1.34 1.44 -3.97
CA LYS A 13 -2.54 2.21 -4.34
C LYS A 13 -3.74 1.29 -4.26
N TRP A 14 -4.74 1.69 -3.48
CA TRP A 14 -6.02 1.03 -3.37
C TRP A 14 -7.08 1.94 -4.00
N GLN A 15 -7.97 1.36 -4.80
CA GLN A 15 -9.11 2.06 -5.36
C GLN A 15 -10.40 1.59 -4.71
N SER A 16 -11.23 2.53 -4.28
CA SER A 16 -12.56 2.28 -3.76
C SER A 16 -13.47 1.80 -4.89
N LYS A 17 -14.15 0.67 -4.66
CA LYS A 17 -15.17 0.12 -5.56
C LYS A 17 -16.44 0.97 -5.59
N LEU A 18 -16.67 1.78 -4.55
CA LEU A 18 -17.89 2.57 -4.39
C LEU A 18 -17.87 3.83 -5.26
N ASP A 19 -16.75 4.55 -5.26
CA ASP A 19 -16.64 5.90 -5.82
C ASP A 19 -15.34 6.14 -6.61
N GLY A 20 -14.48 5.13 -6.76
CA GLY A 20 -13.25 5.23 -7.54
C GLY A 20 -12.12 6.01 -6.86
N GLN A 21 -12.30 6.48 -5.62
CA GLN A 21 -11.26 7.19 -4.86
C GLN A 21 -10.01 6.33 -4.69
N VAL A 22 -8.84 6.97 -4.72
CA VAL A 22 -7.54 6.28 -4.61
C VAL A 22 -6.85 6.67 -3.31
N ALA A 23 -6.47 5.66 -2.53
CA ALA A 23 -5.71 5.81 -1.28
C ALA A 23 -4.37 5.07 -1.37
N CYS A 24 -3.34 5.59 -0.70
CA CYS A 24 -2.05 4.92 -0.55
C CYS A 24 -1.94 4.33 0.85
N MET A 25 -1.86 2.99 0.96
CA MET A 25 -1.80 2.28 2.25
C MET A 25 -1.03 0.97 2.14
N GLN A 26 -0.42 0.53 3.24
CA GLN A 26 0.33 -0.74 3.30
C GLN A 26 -0.59 -1.96 3.18
N THR A 27 -1.81 -1.85 3.72
CA THR A 27 -2.85 -2.89 3.70
C THR A 27 -4.15 -2.37 3.10
N SER A 28 -5.05 -3.27 2.69
CA SER A 28 -6.37 -2.88 2.20
C SER A 28 -7.14 -2.09 3.26
N PRO A 29 -7.81 -0.97 2.91
CA PRO A 29 -8.72 -0.29 3.83
C PRO A 29 -9.98 -1.11 4.16
N GLY A 30 -10.31 -2.14 3.37
CA GLY A 30 -11.44 -3.04 3.60
C GLY A 30 -11.97 -3.69 2.32
N ASP A 31 -13.06 -4.45 2.43
CA ASP A 31 -13.63 -5.24 1.32
C ASP A 31 -14.12 -4.40 0.13
N GLY A 32 -14.44 -3.13 0.40
CA GLY A 32 -14.81 -2.14 -0.61
C GLY A 32 -13.66 -1.64 -1.48
N TRP A 33 -12.45 -2.16 -1.33
CA TRP A 33 -11.26 -1.67 -2.05
C TRP A 33 -10.62 -2.77 -2.91
N VAL A 34 -10.01 -2.36 -4.02
CA VAL A 34 -9.17 -3.22 -4.87
C VAL A 34 -7.77 -2.64 -4.96
N ARG A 35 -6.76 -3.51 -5.01
CA ARG A 35 -5.38 -3.06 -5.24
C ARG A 35 -5.25 -2.63 -6.69
N LEU A 36 -4.90 -1.36 -6.90
CA LEU A 36 -4.73 -0.76 -8.21
C LEU A 36 -3.27 -0.86 -8.69
N ASP A 37 -2.29 -0.60 -7.81
CA ASP A 37 -0.88 -0.51 -8.19
C ASP A 37 0.08 -0.61 -6.96
N GLY A 38 1.39 -0.73 -7.20
CA GLY A 38 2.46 -0.87 -6.21
C GLY A 38 3.31 -2.13 -6.41
N PRO A 39 4.37 -2.35 -5.62
CA PRO A 39 4.69 -1.70 -4.33
C PRO A 39 5.45 -0.36 -4.44
N TYR A 40 5.25 0.48 -3.43
CA TYR A 40 5.92 1.78 -3.24
C TYR A 40 6.68 1.83 -1.90
N ARG A 41 7.74 2.63 -1.83
CA ARG A 41 8.55 2.84 -0.62
C ARG A 41 8.07 4.00 0.27
N ASP A 42 7.19 4.85 -0.24
CA ASP A 42 6.73 6.05 0.45
C ASP A 42 5.22 6.06 0.70
N LEU A 43 4.83 6.78 1.76
CA LEU A 43 3.44 6.95 2.23
C LEU A 43 2.49 7.59 1.20
N ARG A 44 3.03 8.20 0.13
CA ARG A 44 2.23 8.85 -0.92
C ARG A 44 2.24 8.08 -2.23
N CYS A 45 2.84 6.88 -2.27
CA CYS A 45 2.90 6.04 -3.46
C CYS A 45 3.46 6.79 -4.69
N ARG A 46 4.59 7.48 -4.51
CA ARG A 46 5.28 8.26 -5.54
C ARG A 46 6.55 7.56 -6.04
N GLU A 47 7.23 6.83 -5.16
CA GLU A 47 8.49 6.14 -5.45
C GLU A 47 8.28 4.62 -5.44
N PRO A 48 8.42 3.94 -6.59
CA PRO A 48 8.33 2.48 -6.64
C PRO A 48 9.38 1.81 -5.75
N LEU A 49 9.03 0.66 -5.15
CA LEU A 49 9.96 -0.15 -4.34
C LEU A 49 10.94 -0.97 -5.20
N ARG A 50 11.43 -0.40 -6.31
CA ARG A 50 12.53 -0.99 -7.07
C ARG A 50 13.87 -0.69 -6.39
#